data_AF-A0A256YR10-F1
#
_entry.id   AF-A0A256YR10-F1
#
_cell.length_a   1.000
_cell.length_b   1.000
_cell.length_c   1.000
_cell.angle_alpha   90.00
_cell.angle_beta   90.00
_cell.angle_gamma   90.00
#
_symmetry.space_group_name_H-M   'P 1'
#
loop_
_entity.id
_entity.type
_entity.pdbx_description
1 polymer ?
#
loop_
_entity_poly.entity_id
_entity_poly.type
_entity_poly.pdbx_seq_one_letter_code
_entity_poly.pdbx_strand_id
1 'polypeptide(L)'
;MIISDKQILNLYDSGEIVLEPLENYLNPASVDLPIAGGECYITNIVPPKINQGFLDKYASKRGYTEDSLIIEPSEKLFYILPGPDIKLPENLEGRLNPKSTSGRLGLQCDSLIETSEEESKVNRVPYSYDGKIFFLIQSKQFPVELKAGDTLTQIRFREKGTGFLNNDCLRSLYGIQIKVEHDDKIIPYKDIIKDDSTILRIDTSKILAAKDNVEPIVFSEKNKAEISDYYDIYLNKESKDLIIEPEKLYLVSSLESTYCGNQVAWEMRIRTEEVGTTFQTHSAGFGDPGFNATVTGELWSYKNPLIFSNSDYLTRLDWEHVEEPPTKTYGKKSKSHYQNQDAPIPPKQFKDYNKLWKMVEDDKIEIKYI
;
A
#
# COMPACT_ATOMS: atom_id res chain seq x y z
N MET A 1 4.55 -17.97 11.08
CA MET A 1 4.69 -16.54 11.35
C MET A 1 4.99 -15.84 10.04
N ILE A 2 5.18 -14.53 10.03
CA ILE A 2 5.83 -13.86 8.90
C ILE A 2 7.32 -14.16 8.93
N ILE A 3 7.90 -14.50 7.78
CA ILE A 3 9.35 -14.72 7.68
C ILE A 3 10.08 -13.41 7.34
N SER A 4 11.26 -13.25 7.93
CA SER A 4 12.10 -12.05 7.78
C SER A 4 12.97 -12.06 6.53
N ASP A 5 13.58 -10.93 6.22
CA ASP A 5 14.58 -10.77 5.15
C ASP A 5 15.65 -11.89 5.13
N LYS A 6 16.19 -12.27 6.30
CA LYS A 6 17.17 -13.36 6.44
C LYS A 6 16.64 -14.68 5.96
N GLN A 7 15.43 -15.02 6.39
CA GLN A 7 14.83 -16.31 6.09
C GLN A 7 14.40 -16.37 4.62
N ILE A 8 13.89 -15.26 4.08
CA ILE A 8 13.59 -15.12 2.65
C ILE A 8 14.85 -15.36 1.81
N LEU A 9 15.99 -14.75 2.18
CA LEU A 9 17.26 -14.97 1.50
C LEU A 9 17.73 -16.42 1.59
N ASN A 10 17.68 -17.03 2.79
CA ASN A 10 18.10 -18.42 2.95
C ASN A 10 17.26 -19.40 2.09
N LEU A 11 15.95 -19.18 2.01
CA LEU A 11 15.04 -20.00 1.20
C LEU A 11 15.19 -19.74 -0.30
N TYR A 12 15.59 -18.53 -0.68
CA TYR A 12 15.94 -18.21 -2.06
C TYR A 12 17.26 -18.88 -2.47
N ASP A 13 18.29 -18.79 -1.62
CA ASP A 13 19.60 -19.42 -1.85
C ASP A 13 19.51 -20.96 -1.90
N SER A 14 18.56 -21.57 -1.18
CA SER A 14 18.27 -23.01 -1.25
C SER A 14 17.43 -23.43 -2.45
N GLY A 15 16.82 -22.47 -3.18
CA GLY A 15 15.92 -22.71 -4.31
C GLY A 15 14.50 -23.15 -3.91
N GLU A 16 14.14 -23.02 -2.63
CA GLU A 16 12.78 -23.29 -2.14
C GLU A 16 11.81 -22.17 -2.50
N ILE A 17 12.28 -20.91 -2.47
CA ILE A 17 11.59 -19.76 -3.05
C ILE A 17 12.28 -19.39 -4.35
N VAL A 18 11.51 -19.32 -5.45
CA VAL A 18 11.99 -18.73 -6.70
C VAL A 18 11.26 -17.42 -6.92
N LEU A 19 12.01 -16.32 -6.96
CA LEU A 19 11.52 -14.97 -7.25
C LEU A 19 12.70 -14.14 -7.77
N GLU A 20 12.77 -13.91 -9.08
CA GLU A 20 13.90 -13.20 -9.70
C GLU A 20 13.48 -11.87 -10.35
N PRO A 21 14.20 -10.76 -10.07
CA PRO A 21 15.31 -10.62 -9.11
C PRO A 21 14.81 -10.53 -7.66
N LEU A 22 15.61 -10.95 -6.66
CA LEU A 22 15.28 -10.81 -5.22
C LEU A 22 16.05 -9.68 -4.53
N GLU A 23 17.38 -9.67 -4.61
CA GLU A 23 18.25 -8.88 -3.72
C GLU A 23 17.93 -7.37 -3.71
N ASN A 24 17.62 -6.81 -4.88
CA ASN A 24 17.33 -5.38 -5.02
C ASN A 24 15.95 -4.95 -4.52
N TYR A 25 15.10 -5.92 -4.19
CA TYR A 25 13.69 -5.75 -3.87
C TYR A 25 13.33 -6.23 -2.46
N LEU A 26 14.30 -6.77 -1.72
CA LEU A 26 14.09 -7.28 -0.39
C LEU A 26 13.89 -6.15 0.64
N ASN A 27 12.77 -6.22 1.36
CA ASN A 27 12.44 -5.39 2.52
C ASN A 27 12.54 -6.24 3.80
N PRO A 28 12.42 -5.64 5.00
CA PRO A 28 12.60 -6.36 6.27
C PRO A 28 11.69 -7.59 6.44
N ALA A 29 10.46 -7.55 5.92
CA ALA A 29 9.49 -8.65 6.01
C ALA A 29 8.61 -8.75 4.75
N SER A 30 9.13 -8.32 3.60
CA SER A 30 8.45 -8.41 2.31
C SER A 30 9.45 -8.33 1.15
N VAL A 31 8.98 -8.57 -0.07
CA VAL A 31 9.75 -8.37 -1.30
C VAL A 31 8.92 -7.54 -2.27
N ASP A 32 9.49 -6.45 -2.79
CA ASP A 32 8.88 -5.68 -3.88
C ASP A 32 8.81 -6.51 -5.16
N LEU A 33 7.69 -6.46 -5.88
CA LEU A 33 7.49 -7.26 -7.09
C LEU A 33 7.57 -6.36 -8.33
N PRO A 34 8.57 -6.55 -9.21
CA PRO A 34 8.71 -5.74 -10.42
C PRO A 34 7.71 -6.18 -11.49
N ILE A 35 7.26 -5.24 -12.33
CA ILE A 35 6.64 -5.56 -13.62
C ILE A 35 7.66 -6.35 -14.46
N ALA A 36 7.27 -7.50 -14.98
CA ALA A 36 8.08 -8.27 -15.90
C ALA A 36 8.00 -7.71 -17.34
N GLY A 37 8.96 -8.08 -18.18
CA GLY A 37 8.86 -7.85 -19.63
C GLY A 37 7.73 -8.69 -20.24
N GLY A 38 7.00 -8.14 -21.20
CA GLY A 38 5.96 -8.88 -21.91
C GLY A 38 4.74 -8.07 -22.31
N GLU A 39 3.69 -8.79 -22.71
CA GLU A 39 2.48 -8.20 -23.24
C GLU A 39 1.64 -7.55 -22.13
N CYS A 40 1.23 -6.31 -22.36
CA CYS A 40 0.20 -5.65 -21.57
C CYS A 40 -1.16 -5.80 -22.27
N TYR A 41 -2.18 -6.11 -21.48
CA TYR A 41 -3.56 -6.16 -21.95
C TYR A 41 -4.43 -5.13 -21.24
N ILE A 42 -5.56 -4.80 -21.85
CA ILE A 42 -6.63 -4.04 -21.22
C ILE A 42 -7.91 -4.86 -21.17
N THR A 43 -8.71 -4.67 -20.13
CA THR A 43 -10.03 -5.28 -19.99
C THR A 43 -10.96 -4.37 -19.20
N ASN A 44 -12.26 -4.53 -19.40
CA ASN A 44 -13.30 -3.95 -18.54
C ASN A 44 -14.00 -5.01 -17.68
N ILE A 45 -13.43 -6.22 -17.62
CA ILE A 45 -13.93 -7.35 -16.84
C ILE A 45 -12.91 -7.60 -15.74
N VAL A 46 -13.36 -7.66 -14.48
CA VAL A 46 -12.51 -8.02 -13.35
C VAL A 46 -12.46 -9.55 -13.24
N PRO A 47 -11.32 -10.20 -13.54
CA PRO A 47 -11.20 -11.63 -13.38
C PRO A 47 -11.05 -12.02 -11.90
N PRO A 48 -11.73 -13.08 -11.43
CA PRO A 48 -11.39 -13.70 -10.15
C PRO A 48 -10.06 -14.48 -10.23
N LYS A 49 -9.68 -14.91 -11.44
CA LYS A 49 -8.46 -15.65 -11.78
C LYS A 49 -7.98 -15.32 -13.18
N ILE A 50 -6.68 -15.45 -13.43
CA ILE A 50 -6.10 -15.17 -14.74
C ILE A 50 -5.45 -16.42 -15.33
N ASN A 51 -5.65 -16.61 -16.62
CA ASN A 51 -4.98 -17.61 -17.45
C ASN A 51 -5.03 -17.18 -18.92
N GLN A 52 -4.34 -17.90 -19.80
CA GLN A 52 -4.31 -17.58 -21.23
C GLN A 52 -5.71 -17.51 -21.86
N GLY A 53 -6.62 -18.42 -21.49
CA GLY A 53 -7.98 -18.42 -22.02
C GLY A 53 -8.79 -17.18 -21.63
N PHE A 54 -8.54 -16.59 -20.45
CA PHE A 54 -9.12 -15.30 -20.09
C PHE A 54 -8.54 -14.18 -20.95
N LEU A 55 -7.22 -14.12 -21.09
CA LEU A 55 -6.53 -13.11 -21.89
C LEU A 55 -7.04 -13.11 -23.34
N ASP A 56 -7.16 -14.28 -23.95
CA ASP A 56 -7.58 -14.45 -25.35
C ASP A 56 -9.04 -14.02 -25.59
N LYS A 57 -9.92 -14.23 -24.60
CA LYS A 57 -11.38 -14.06 -24.76
C LYS A 57 -11.91 -12.74 -24.23
N TYR A 58 -11.29 -12.20 -23.18
CA TYR A 58 -11.84 -11.10 -22.37
C TYR A 58 -10.88 -9.92 -22.23
N ALA A 59 -9.67 -10.00 -22.78
CA ALA A 59 -8.72 -8.91 -22.79
C ALA A 59 -8.32 -8.54 -24.23
N SER A 60 -7.76 -7.35 -24.40
CA SER A 60 -7.21 -6.89 -25.67
C SER A 60 -5.79 -6.44 -25.46
N LYS A 61 -4.87 -6.93 -26.29
CA LYS A 61 -3.47 -6.53 -26.23
C LYS A 61 -3.34 -5.02 -26.48
N ARG A 62 -2.67 -4.33 -25.56
CA ARG A 62 -2.50 -2.87 -25.56
C ARG A 62 -1.10 -2.44 -25.96
N GLY A 63 -0.09 -3.26 -25.67
CA GLY A 63 1.31 -2.96 -25.93
C GLY A 63 2.26 -3.91 -25.20
N TYR A 64 3.47 -3.44 -24.93
CA TYR A 64 4.54 -4.17 -24.26
C TYR A 64 5.09 -3.34 -23.10
N THR A 65 5.46 -3.98 -21.99
CA THR A 65 5.96 -3.28 -20.79
C THR A 65 7.37 -2.72 -20.96
N GLU A 66 8.09 -3.17 -21.99
CA GLU A 66 9.41 -2.69 -22.39
C GLU A 66 9.37 -1.28 -23.01
N ASP A 67 8.27 -0.91 -23.67
CA ASP A 67 8.12 0.36 -24.40
C ASP A 67 7.61 1.52 -23.53
N SER A 68 7.41 1.27 -22.22
CA SER A 68 6.70 2.14 -21.29
C SER A 68 5.21 2.35 -21.67
N LEU A 69 4.34 2.41 -20.67
CA LEU A 69 2.89 2.45 -20.87
C LEU A 69 2.27 3.46 -19.91
N ILE A 70 1.45 4.37 -20.46
CA ILE A 70 0.65 5.28 -19.65
C ILE A 70 -0.65 4.59 -19.27
N ILE A 71 -0.84 4.44 -17.96
CA ILE A 71 -2.07 3.98 -17.33
C ILE A 71 -2.95 5.21 -17.10
N GLU A 72 -3.91 5.41 -17.99
CA GLU A 72 -4.85 6.53 -17.90
C GLU A 72 -5.87 6.33 -16.76
N PRO A 73 -6.30 7.42 -16.08
CA PRO A 73 -7.41 7.36 -15.14
C PRO A 73 -8.67 6.81 -15.79
N SER A 74 -9.30 5.83 -15.16
CA SER A 74 -10.53 5.25 -15.68
C SER A 74 -11.32 4.56 -14.58
N GLU A 75 -12.64 4.72 -14.58
CA GLU A 75 -13.53 3.97 -13.68
C GLU A 75 -13.80 2.53 -14.14
N LYS A 76 -13.53 2.21 -15.41
CA LYS A 76 -14.02 0.97 -16.05
C LYS A 76 -12.92 0.11 -16.66
N LEU A 77 -11.75 0.69 -16.94
CA LEU A 77 -10.66 -0.01 -17.61
C LEU A 77 -9.61 -0.44 -16.60
N PHE A 78 -9.22 -1.70 -16.70
CA PHE A 78 -8.10 -2.29 -16.00
C PHE A 78 -7.01 -2.65 -17.01
N TYR A 79 -5.77 -2.48 -16.59
CA TYR A 79 -4.58 -2.92 -17.29
C TYR A 79 -4.08 -4.19 -16.63
N ILE A 80 -3.75 -5.19 -17.44
CA ILE A 80 -3.16 -6.44 -17.00
C ILE A 80 -1.69 -6.39 -17.43
N LEU A 81 -0.81 -6.37 -16.44
CA LEU A 81 0.64 -6.31 -16.61
C LEU A 81 1.26 -7.61 -16.09
N PRO A 82 2.24 -8.20 -16.80
CA PRO A 82 2.92 -9.40 -16.32
C PRO A 82 3.80 -9.05 -15.10
N GLY A 83 3.77 -9.92 -14.10
CA GLY A 83 4.69 -9.91 -12.97
C GLY A 83 5.71 -11.06 -13.06
N PRO A 84 6.53 -11.26 -12.02
CA PRO A 84 7.53 -12.32 -12.00
C PRO A 84 6.91 -13.72 -11.92
N ASP A 85 7.70 -14.73 -12.28
CA ASP A 85 7.44 -16.11 -11.87
C ASP A 85 7.72 -16.26 -10.37
N ILE A 86 6.85 -17.00 -9.67
CA ILE A 86 6.94 -17.28 -8.24
C ILE A 86 6.81 -18.76 -8.00
N LYS A 87 7.74 -19.31 -7.22
CA LYS A 87 7.65 -20.64 -6.64
C LYS A 87 7.71 -20.57 -5.12
N LEU A 88 6.77 -21.22 -4.42
CA LEU A 88 6.72 -21.32 -2.97
C LEU A 88 6.78 -22.78 -2.49
N PRO A 89 7.35 -23.04 -1.31
CA PRO A 89 7.30 -24.36 -0.68
C PRO A 89 5.92 -24.67 -0.07
N GLU A 90 5.72 -25.92 0.39
CA GLU A 90 4.44 -26.40 0.94
C GLU A 90 4.03 -25.77 2.28
N ASN A 91 4.97 -25.14 2.97
CA ASN A 91 4.81 -24.55 4.30
C ASN A 91 4.66 -23.02 4.26
N LEU A 92 4.77 -22.37 3.08
CA LEU A 92 4.63 -20.92 2.95
C LEU A 92 3.52 -20.52 1.98
N GLU A 93 2.72 -19.53 2.38
CA GLU A 93 1.86 -18.77 1.47
C GLU A 93 2.41 -17.36 1.27
N GLY A 94 2.01 -16.72 0.17
CA GLY A 94 2.30 -15.32 -0.12
C GLY A 94 1.07 -14.44 0.04
N ARG A 95 1.22 -13.28 0.67
CA ARG A 95 0.22 -12.21 0.69
C ARG A 95 0.76 -11.01 -0.06
N LEU A 96 0.02 -10.51 -1.03
CA LEU A 96 0.44 -9.37 -1.83
C LEU A 96 -0.31 -8.11 -1.39
N ASN A 97 0.37 -6.98 -1.43
CA ASN A 97 -0.26 -5.68 -1.26
C ASN A 97 0.44 -4.65 -2.15
N PRO A 98 -0.28 -3.62 -2.62
CA PRO A 98 0.35 -2.45 -3.17
C PRO A 98 1.32 -1.78 -2.20
N LYS A 99 2.30 -1.09 -2.77
CA LYS A 99 3.23 -0.24 -2.04
C LYS A 99 2.58 1.11 -1.77
N SER A 100 2.98 1.78 -0.69
CA SER A 100 2.47 3.12 -0.34
C SER A 100 2.65 4.14 -1.47
N THR A 101 3.72 4.04 -2.27
CA THR A 101 3.89 4.88 -3.46
C THR A 101 2.75 4.70 -4.47
N SER A 102 2.27 3.47 -4.71
CA SER A 102 1.18 3.18 -5.63
C SER A 102 -0.14 3.77 -5.12
N GLY A 103 -0.46 3.57 -3.84
CA GLY A 103 -1.67 4.14 -3.23
C GLY A 103 -1.69 5.65 -3.25
N ARG A 104 -0.58 6.31 -2.91
CA ARG A 104 -0.47 7.78 -2.97
C ARG A 104 -0.58 8.34 -4.39
N LEU A 105 -0.27 7.56 -5.44
CA LEU A 105 -0.50 7.92 -6.84
C LEU A 105 -1.92 7.61 -7.33
N GLY A 106 -2.81 7.10 -6.46
CA GLY A 106 -4.17 6.71 -6.85
C GLY A 106 -4.20 5.46 -7.73
N LEU A 107 -3.15 4.63 -7.71
CA LEU A 107 -3.13 3.36 -8.41
C LEU A 107 -3.72 2.27 -7.52
N GLN A 108 -4.87 1.72 -7.95
CA GLN A 108 -5.34 0.44 -7.46
C GLN A 108 -4.54 -0.66 -8.16
N CYS A 109 -3.92 -1.55 -7.40
CA CYS A 109 -3.10 -2.63 -7.95
C CYS A 109 -3.45 -3.95 -7.26
N ASP A 110 -4.22 -4.79 -7.93
CA ASP A 110 -4.47 -6.14 -7.47
C ASP A 110 -3.47 -7.11 -8.11
N SER A 111 -3.10 -8.16 -7.39
CA SER A 111 -2.23 -9.22 -7.89
C SER A 111 -3.02 -10.51 -8.05
N LEU A 112 -2.85 -11.15 -9.20
CA LEU A 112 -3.52 -12.38 -9.58
C LEU A 112 -2.48 -13.44 -9.88
N ILE A 113 -2.73 -14.68 -9.47
CA ILE A 113 -1.91 -15.81 -9.87
C ILE A 113 -2.46 -16.41 -11.17
N GLU A 114 -1.56 -16.88 -12.03
CA GLU A 114 -1.94 -17.72 -13.15
C GLU A 114 -2.44 -19.06 -12.63
N THR A 115 -3.71 -19.37 -12.89
CA THR A 115 -4.31 -20.65 -12.47
C THR A 115 -5.57 -20.99 -13.25
N SER A 116 -5.82 -22.29 -13.39
CA SER A 116 -7.10 -22.83 -13.87
C SER A 116 -8.03 -23.25 -12.73
N GLU A 117 -7.55 -23.28 -11.49
CA GLU A 117 -8.31 -23.72 -10.31
C GLU A 117 -9.54 -22.84 -10.07
N GLU A 118 -10.61 -23.40 -9.52
CA GLU A 118 -11.83 -22.66 -9.20
C GLU A 118 -11.63 -21.75 -7.99
N GLU A 119 -10.92 -22.23 -6.97
CA GLU A 119 -10.65 -21.49 -5.74
C GLU A 119 -9.33 -20.72 -5.84
N SER A 120 -9.39 -19.49 -6.37
CA SER A 120 -8.26 -18.55 -6.33
C SER A 120 -8.64 -17.29 -5.57
N LYS A 121 -7.65 -16.63 -4.96
CA LYS A 121 -7.86 -15.41 -4.19
C LYS A 121 -6.94 -14.32 -4.71
N VAL A 122 -7.53 -13.16 -5.00
CA VAL A 122 -6.79 -11.93 -5.31
C VAL A 122 -5.83 -11.62 -4.16
N ASN A 123 -4.64 -11.13 -4.49
CA ASN A 123 -3.60 -10.74 -3.55
C ASN A 123 -3.08 -11.89 -2.66
N ARG A 124 -3.20 -13.14 -3.11
CA ARG A 124 -2.67 -14.31 -2.40
C ARG A 124 -2.00 -15.31 -3.34
N VAL A 125 -0.82 -15.79 -2.95
CA VAL A 125 -0.13 -16.94 -3.54
C VAL A 125 -0.31 -18.14 -2.61
N PRO A 126 -0.90 -19.26 -3.05
CA PRO A 126 -1.12 -20.43 -2.21
C PRO A 126 0.19 -21.19 -1.94
N TYR A 127 0.14 -22.12 -0.98
CA TYR A 127 1.21 -23.08 -0.73
C TYR A 127 1.54 -23.90 -1.98
N SER A 128 2.81 -24.26 -2.15
CA SER A 128 3.29 -25.07 -3.28
C SER A 128 3.02 -24.45 -4.67
N TYR A 129 2.70 -23.16 -4.75
CA TYR A 129 2.49 -22.49 -6.02
C TYR A 129 3.79 -22.46 -6.83
N ASP A 130 3.70 -22.68 -8.14
CA ASP A 130 4.79 -22.57 -9.10
C ASP A 130 4.20 -22.03 -10.40
N GLY A 131 4.38 -20.73 -10.65
CA GLY A 131 3.78 -20.09 -11.82
C GLY A 131 3.88 -18.56 -11.82
N LYS A 132 3.17 -17.95 -12.77
CA LYS A 132 3.22 -16.50 -13.03
C LYS A 132 2.25 -15.72 -12.16
N ILE A 133 2.67 -14.52 -11.76
CA ILE A 133 1.72 -13.52 -11.27
C ILE A 133 1.47 -12.44 -12.32
N PHE A 134 0.28 -11.83 -12.24
CA PHE A 134 -0.12 -10.69 -13.04
C PHE A 134 -0.61 -9.57 -12.13
N PHE A 135 -0.42 -8.33 -12.55
CA PHE A 135 -0.96 -7.16 -11.89
C PHE A 135 -2.16 -6.64 -12.65
N LEU A 136 -3.30 -6.54 -11.97
CA LEU A 136 -4.51 -5.88 -12.44
C LEU A 136 -4.52 -4.45 -11.89
N ILE A 137 -4.28 -3.48 -12.76
CA ILE A 137 -4.00 -2.09 -12.39
C ILE A 137 -5.08 -1.18 -12.94
N GLN A 138 -5.55 -0.26 -12.11
CA GLN A 138 -6.45 0.83 -12.48
C GLN A 138 -5.92 2.12 -11.86
N SER A 139 -5.80 3.17 -12.67
CA SER A 139 -5.58 4.50 -12.12
C SER A 139 -6.91 5.17 -11.80
N LYS A 140 -7.02 5.72 -10.59
CA LYS A 140 -8.20 6.44 -10.12
C LYS A 140 -8.08 7.96 -10.25
N GLN A 141 -6.88 8.48 -10.47
CA GLN A 141 -6.64 9.93 -10.39
C GLN A 141 -5.60 10.40 -11.41
N PHE A 142 -4.37 9.91 -11.33
CA PHE A 142 -3.28 10.42 -12.14
C PHE A 142 -2.98 9.51 -13.32
N PRO A 143 -2.72 10.03 -14.53
CA PRO A 143 -2.01 9.26 -15.53
C PRO A 143 -0.63 8.87 -14.99
N VAL A 144 -0.30 7.58 -15.02
CA VAL A 144 1.00 7.09 -14.55
C VAL A 144 1.68 6.28 -15.64
N GLU A 145 2.91 6.67 -15.98
CA GLU A 145 3.75 5.93 -16.89
C GLU A 145 4.50 4.82 -16.13
N LEU A 146 4.31 3.58 -16.56
CA LEU A 146 4.88 2.36 -16.00
C LEU A 146 5.69 1.60 -17.05
N LYS A 147 6.75 0.92 -16.61
CA LYS A 147 7.54 0.02 -17.44
C LYS A 147 8.02 -1.22 -16.68
N ALA A 148 8.57 -2.18 -17.42
CA ALA A 148 9.26 -3.33 -16.83
C ALA A 148 10.32 -2.87 -15.79
N GLY A 149 10.33 -3.54 -14.63
CA GLY A 149 11.16 -3.20 -13.47
C GLY A 149 10.49 -2.28 -12.45
N ASP A 150 9.41 -1.57 -12.79
CA ASP A 150 8.66 -0.79 -11.80
C ASP A 150 7.97 -1.70 -10.79
N THR A 151 8.08 -1.38 -9.50
CA THR A 151 7.51 -2.19 -8.41
C THR A 151 6.27 -1.52 -7.83
N LEU A 152 5.08 -2.01 -8.16
CA LEU A 152 3.82 -1.45 -7.66
C LEU A 152 3.29 -2.18 -6.44
N THR A 153 3.60 -3.47 -6.35
CA THR A 153 3.17 -4.36 -5.27
C THR A 153 4.36 -4.99 -4.60
N GLN A 154 4.09 -5.70 -3.51
CA GLN A 154 5.06 -6.42 -2.70
C GLN A 154 4.39 -7.67 -2.13
N ILE A 155 5.18 -8.72 -1.92
CA ILE A 155 4.76 -9.98 -1.31
C ILE A 155 5.35 -10.12 0.08
N ARG A 156 4.53 -10.61 1.02
CA ARG A 156 4.94 -11.02 2.36
C ARG A 156 4.62 -12.50 2.53
N PHE A 157 5.59 -13.27 3.00
CA PHE A 157 5.45 -14.71 3.14
C PHE A 157 5.03 -15.08 4.56
N ARG A 158 4.11 -16.03 4.68
CA ARG A 158 3.56 -16.48 5.94
C ARG A 158 3.61 -18.00 6.04
N GLU A 159 4.07 -18.49 7.18
CA GLU A 159 4.06 -19.92 7.46
C GLU A 159 2.65 -20.47 7.70
N LYS A 160 2.47 -21.72 7.25
CA LYS A 160 1.26 -22.50 7.42
C LYS A 160 0.82 -22.59 8.88
N GLY A 161 -0.48 -22.43 9.11
CA GLY A 161 -1.08 -22.52 10.44
C GLY A 161 -0.88 -21.29 11.33
N THR A 162 -0.32 -20.21 10.79
CA THR A 162 -0.14 -18.95 11.53
C THR A 162 -1.04 -17.83 10.99
N GLY A 163 -1.16 -16.74 11.74
CA GLY A 163 -2.02 -15.63 11.36
C GLY A 163 -1.90 -14.42 12.28
N PHE A 164 -2.93 -13.58 12.23
CA PHE A 164 -2.99 -12.34 12.98
C PHE A 164 -3.03 -12.57 14.48
N LEU A 165 -2.46 -11.62 15.23
CA LEU A 165 -2.48 -11.61 16.68
C LEU A 165 -3.89 -11.39 17.18
N ASN A 166 -4.28 -12.15 18.21
CA ASN A 166 -5.51 -11.87 18.96
C ASN A 166 -5.27 -10.81 20.05
N ASN A 167 -6.35 -10.39 20.71
CA ASN A 167 -6.31 -9.39 21.79
C ASN A 167 -5.33 -9.72 22.92
N ASP A 168 -5.17 -10.98 23.30
CA ASP A 168 -4.28 -11.37 24.39
C ASP A 168 -2.81 -11.26 23.99
N CYS A 169 -2.48 -11.68 22.76
CA CYS A 169 -1.16 -11.46 22.16
C CYS A 169 -0.86 -9.96 22.02
N LEU A 170 -1.81 -9.18 21.50
CA LEU A 170 -1.66 -7.74 21.35
C LEU A 170 -1.39 -7.05 22.69
N ARG A 171 -2.17 -7.35 23.73
CA ARG A 171 -1.97 -6.81 25.08
C ARG A 171 -0.58 -7.12 25.64
N SER A 172 -0.08 -8.32 25.38
CA SER A 172 1.24 -8.77 25.86
C SER A 172 2.39 -8.04 25.14
N LEU A 173 2.19 -7.63 23.89
CA LEU A 173 3.17 -6.93 23.08
C LEU A 173 3.06 -5.39 23.17
N TYR A 174 1.91 -4.88 23.60
CA TYR A 174 1.62 -3.45 23.65
C TYR A 174 2.49 -2.74 24.70
N GLY A 175 3.04 -1.58 24.34
CA GLY A 175 4.05 -0.85 25.11
C GLY A 175 5.49 -1.34 24.90
N ILE A 176 5.69 -2.50 24.28
CA ILE A 176 7.01 -3.12 24.04
C ILE A 176 7.32 -3.19 22.55
N GLN A 177 6.58 -4.02 21.82
CA GLN A 177 6.72 -4.19 20.36
C GLN A 177 5.66 -3.40 19.58
N ILE A 178 4.54 -3.06 20.20
CA ILE A 178 3.45 -2.30 19.56
C ILE A 178 3.17 -1.07 20.40
N LYS A 179 3.17 0.11 19.80
CA LYS A 179 2.67 1.32 20.47
C LYS A 179 1.84 2.14 19.50
N VAL A 180 0.76 2.70 20.01
CA VAL A 180 0.01 3.74 19.33
C VAL A 180 0.05 4.98 20.21
N GLU A 181 0.54 6.08 19.66
CA GLU A 181 0.86 7.30 20.38
C GLU A 181 0.10 8.49 19.80
N HIS A 182 -0.28 9.42 20.66
CA HIS A 182 -0.83 10.71 20.27
C HIS A 182 -0.27 11.76 21.23
N ASP A 183 0.19 12.90 20.71
CA ASP A 183 0.92 13.94 21.48
C ASP A 183 2.06 13.36 22.34
N ASP A 184 2.91 12.51 21.73
CA ASP A 184 4.06 11.83 22.36
C ASP A 184 3.69 10.94 23.57
N LYS A 185 2.41 10.56 23.71
CA LYS A 185 1.93 9.69 24.79
C LYS A 185 1.33 8.42 24.24
N ILE A 186 1.75 7.29 24.81
CA ILE A 186 1.16 5.98 24.50
C ILE A 186 -0.31 5.98 24.95
N ILE A 187 -1.22 5.71 24.01
CA ILE A 187 -2.64 5.55 24.29
C ILE A 187 -2.83 4.22 25.05
N PRO A 188 -3.61 4.18 26.15
CA PRO A 188 -3.89 2.93 26.85
C PRO A 188 -4.50 1.88 25.92
N TYR A 189 -4.03 0.64 26.01
CA TYR A 189 -4.45 -0.44 25.11
C TYR A 189 -5.97 -0.65 25.05
N LYS A 190 -6.68 -0.37 26.16
CA LYS A 190 -8.15 -0.50 26.29
C LYS A 190 -8.93 0.44 25.36
N ASP A 191 -8.30 1.55 24.96
CA ASP A 191 -8.93 2.59 24.15
C ASP A 191 -8.63 2.39 22.65
N ILE A 192 -7.53 1.70 22.33
CA ILE A 192 -7.03 1.53 20.95
C ILE A 192 -7.19 0.11 20.39
N ILE A 193 -7.15 -0.93 21.23
CA ILE A 193 -7.29 -2.32 20.79
C ILE A 193 -8.77 -2.69 20.73
N LYS A 194 -9.25 -3.06 19.54
CA LYS A 194 -10.62 -3.53 19.30
C LYS A 194 -10.60 -4.65 18.26
N ASP A 195 -11.37 -5.71 18.51
CA ASP A 195 -11.59 -6.81 17.57
C ASP A 195 -10.31 -7.39 16.97
N ASP A 196 -9.32 -7.70 17.82
CA ASP A 196 -8.02 -8.28 17.47
C ASP A 196 -7.12 -7.34 16.62
N SER A 197 -7.33 -6.03 16.71
CA SER A 197 -6.50 -5.02 16.01
C SER A 197 -6.35 -3.72 16.78
N THR A 198 -5.42 -2.87 16.35
CA THR A 198 -5.34 -1.48 16.79
C THR A 198 -6.11 -0.58 15.83
N ILE A 199 -6.92 0.34 16.36
CA ILE A 199 -7.69 1.30 15.56
C ILE A 199 -6.91 2.59 15.38
N LEU A 200 -6.99 3.20 14.20
CA LEU A 200 -6.48 4.54 13.92
C LEU A 200 -7.62 5.46 13.51
N ARG A 201 -7.54 6.71 13.94
CA ARG A 201 -8.51 7.75 13.64
C ARG A 201 -7.95 8.74 12.65
N ILE A 202 -8.81 9.43 11.93
CA ILE A 202 -8.42 10.42 10.92
C ILE A 202 -7.99 11.73 11.58
N ASP A 203 -6.90 12.31 11.09
CA ASP A 203 -6.55 13.72 11.29
C ASP A 203 -6.97 14.52 10.05
N THR A 204 -7.88 15.47 10.24
CA THR A 204 -8.40 16.31 9.16
C THR A 204 -7.70 17.68 9.08
N SER A 205 -6.64 17.92 9.86
CA SER A 205 -5.95 19.22 9.93
C SER A 205 -5.13 19.55 8.68
N LYS A 206 -4.56 18.53 8.03
CA LYS A 206 -3.64 18.63 6.90
C LYS A 206 -4.06 17.64 5.82
N ILE A 207 -4.44 18.14 4.65
CA ILE A 207 -5.00 17.32 3.58
C ILE A 207 -4.33 17.65 2.25
N LEU A 208 -4.12 16.61 1.43
CA LEU A 208 -3.78 16.77 0.02
C LEU A 208 -4.94 16.25 -0.82
N ALA A 209 -5.54 17.11 -1.63
CA ALA A 209 -6.56 16.71 -2.59
C ALA A 209 -5.93 16.72 -3.98
N ALA A 210 -6.02 15.60 -4.70
CA ALA A 210 -5.45 15.51 -6.03
C ALA A 210 -6.19 16.41 -7.04
N LYS A 211 -5.45 16.89 -8.04
CA LYS A 211 -5.96 17.67 -9.17
C LYS A 211 -6.21 16.77 -10.38
N ASP A 212 -7.17 17.17 -11.19
CA ASP A 212 -7.48 16.53 -12.47
C ASP A 212 -6.64 17.12 -13.62
N ASN A 213 -6.62 16.44 -14.77
CA ASN A 213 -6.02 16.90 -16.02
C ASN A 213 -4.54 17.30 -15.89
N VAL A 214 -3.75 16.46 -15.23
CA VAL A 214 -2.32 16.66 -15.02
C VAL A 214 -1.48 15.86 -16.01
N GLU A 215 -0.21 16.23 -16.18
CA GLU A 215 0.75 15.48 -16.99
C GLU A 215 1.07 14.10 -16.38
N PRO A 216 1.33 13.06 -17.20
CA PRO A 216 1.69 11.73 -16.71
C PRO A 216 2.86 11.73 -15.73
N ILE A 217 2.70 11.02 -14.61
CA ILE A 217 3.77 10.82 -13.64
C ILE A 217 4.58 9.60 -14.04
N VAL A 218 5.88 9.76 -14.28
CA VAL A 218 6.78 8.62 -14.53
C VAL A 218 7.09 7.91 -13.22
N PHE A 219 6.60 6.68 -13.03
CA PHE A 219 6.69 5.96 -11.76
C PHE A 219 8.14 5.73 -11.30
N SER A 220 9.03 5.40 -12.25
CA SER A 220 10.44 5.12 -11.98
C SER A 220 11.25 6.35 -11.53
N GLU A 221 10.77 7.57 -11.79
CA GLU A 221 11.49 8.79 -11.44
C GLU A 221 11.28 9.21 -9.99
N LYS A 222 12.22 10.00 -9.44
CA LYS A 222 12.15 10.54 -8.08
C LYS A 222 12.45 12.03 -8.10
N ASN A 223 11.76 12.80 -7.27
CA ASN A 223 11.96 14.24 -7.14
C ASN A 223 11.89 15.02 -8.47
N LYS A 224 10.84 14.80 -9.26
CA LYS A 224 10.65 15.40 -10.59
C LYS A 224 9.41 16.28 -10.69
N ALA A 225 8.26 15.78 -10.25
CA ALA A 225 7.00 16.52 -10.31
C ALA A 225 6.93 17.61 -9.22
N GLU A 226 6.34 18.75 -9.54
CA GLU A 226 6.05 19.80 -8.54
C GLU A 226 4.76 19.44 -7.80
N ILE A 227 4.74 19.53 -6.47
CA ILE A 227 3.55 19.13 -5.68
C ILE A 227 2.33 19.98 -6.05
N SER A 228 2.52 21.29 -6.22
CA SER A 228 1.46 22.25 -6.52
C SER A 228 0.75 22.00 -7.86
N ASP A 229 1.39 21.29 -8.79
CA ASP A 229 0.80 21.01 -10.10
C ASP A 229 -0.22 19.86 -10.00
N TYR A 230 -0.11 19.02 -8.97
CA TYR A 230 -0.87 17.77 -8.84
C TYR A 230 -1.77 17.70 -7.61
N TYR A 231 -1.49 18.49 -6.57
CA TYR A 231 -2.29 18.52 -5.35
C TYR A 231 -2.65 19.94 -4.96
N ASP A 232 -3.90 20.10 -4.54
CA ASP A 232 -4.30 21.19 -3.66
C ASP A 232 -3.95 20.83 -2.21
N ILE A 233 -3.26 21.73 -1.53
CA ILE A 233 -2.82 21.56 -0.15
C ILE A 233 -3.76 22.33 0.75
N TYR A 234 -4.42 21.65 1.69
CA TYR A 234 -5.38 22.26 2.59
C TYR A 234 -4.90 22.25 4.04
N LEU A 235 -5.09 23.38 4.71
CA LEU A 235 -5.04 23.50 6.16
C LEU A 235 -6.44 23.72 6.72
N ASN A 236 -6.84 22.85 7.64
CA ASN A 236 -8.10 22.92 8.35
C ASN A 236 -7.85 23.34 9.80
N LYS A 237 -7.74 24.65 10.04
CA LYS A 237 -7.40 25.21 11.36
C LYS A 237 -8.57 25.16 12.36
N GLU A 238 -9.79 24.99 11.88
CA GLU A 238 -11.02 25.04 12.69
C GLU A 238 -11.62 23.64 12.94
N SER A 239 -10.88 22.57 12.60
CA SER A 239 -11.33 21.17 12.72
C SER A 239 -12.71 20.93 12.10
N LYS A 240 -12.98 21.58 10.96
CA LYS A 240 -14.23 21.39 10.21
C LYS A 240 -14.29 19.98 9.63
N ASP A 241 -15.50 19.57 9.31
CA ASP A 241 -15.72 18.31 8.61
C ASP A 241 -15.03 18.31 7.24
N LEU A 242 -14.32 17.22 6.95
CA LEU A 242 -13.72 16.96 5.66
C LEU A 242 -14.73 16.26 4.76
N ILE A 243 -15.04 16.86 3.62
CA ILE A 243 -15.86 16.25 2.58
C ILE A 243 -14.93 15.66 1.51
N ILE A 244 -15.03 14.35 1.33
CA ILE A 244 -14.36 13.59 0.25
C ILE A 244 -15.28 13.59 -0.96
N GLU A 245 -14.89 14.33 -2.00
CA GLU A 245 -15.59 14.35 -3.28
C GLU A 245 -15.51 12.98 -3.97
N PRO A 246 -16.58 12.54 -4.69
CA PRO A 246 -16.50 11.35 -5.54
C PRO A 246 -15.39 11.47 -6.58
N GLU A 247 -14.82 10.32 -6.95
CA GLU A 247 -13.85 10.17 -8.04
C GLU A 247 -12.52 10.92 -7.83
N LYS A 248 -12.29 11.47 -6.64
CA LYS A 248 -11.09 12.26 -6.32
C LYS A 248 -10.29 11.67 -5.17
N LEU A 249 -8.97 11.62 -5.34
CA LEU A 249 -8.05 11.12 -4.33
C LEU A 249 -7.73 12.18 -3.28
N TYR A 250 -7.87 11.82 -2.02
CA TYR A 250 -7.42 12.60 -0.87
C TYR A 250 -6.38 11.82 -0.08
N LEU A 251 -5.27 12.46 0.27
CA LEU A 251 -4.32 11.93 1.24
C LEU A 251 -4.54 12.62 2.58
N VAL A 252 -4.76 11.80 3.61
CA VAL A 252 -4.93 12.22 5.00
C VAL A 252 -3.96 11.44 5.89
N SER A 253 -3.78 11.87 7.13
CA SER A 253 -2.99 11.13 8.11
C SER A 253 -3.90 10.48 9.14
N SER A 254 -3.42 9.41 9.77
CA SER A 254 -3.92 9.03 11.08
C SER A 254 -3.55 10.10 12.10
N LEU A 255 -4.42 10.28 13.07
CA LEU A 255 -4.24 11.13 14.24
C LEU A 255 -3.17 10.56 15.19
N GLU A 256 -3.07 9.24 15.24
CA GLU A 256 -2.07 8.54 16.03
C GLU A 256 -0.85 8.15 15.20
N SER A 257 0.33 8.21 15.82
CA SER A 257 1.53 7.56 15.32
C SER A 257 1.58 6.10 15.76
N THR A 258 2.04 5.23 14.88
CA THR A 258 2.18 3.79 15.14
C THR A 258 3.65 3.40 15.16
N TYR A 259 4.06 2.76 16.25
CA TYR A 259 5.36 2.10 16.38
C TYR A 259 5.20 0.58 16.21
N CYS A 260 5.99 0.03 15.29
CA CYS A 260 6.10 -1.38 14.97
C CYS A 260 7.51 -1.86 15.34
N GLY A 261 7.61 -2.70 16.36
CA GLY A 261 8.86 -3.27 16.83
C GLY A 261 9.42 -4.32 15.87
N ASN A 262 10.60 -4.86 16.21
CA ASN A 262 11.36 -5.70 15.26
C ASN A 262 10.84 -7.15 15.15
N GLN A 263 9.89 -7.54 16.00
CA GLN A 263 9.32 -8.90 16.06
C GLN A 263 7.85 -8.94 15.64
N VAL A 264 7.33 -7.84 15.11
CA VAL A 264 5.97 -7.74 14.63
C VAL A 264 5.95 -7.04 13.28
N ALA A 265 4.93 -7.32 12.51
CA ALA A 265 4.56 -6.58 11.31
C ALA A 265 3.05 -6.34 11.36
N TRP A 266 2.54 -5.46 10.50
CA TRP A 266 1.10 -5.25 10.41
C TRP A 266 0.60 -5.16 8.97
N GLU A 267 -0.69 -5.38 8.81
CA GLU A 267 -1.48 -5.20 7.59
C GLU A 267 -2.62 -4.23 7.90
N MET A 268 -2.68 -3.12 7.17
CA MET A 268 -3.76 -2.15 7.24
C MET A 268 -5.02 -2.72 6.60
N ARG A 269 -6.15 -2.56 7.28
CA ARG A 269 -7.46 -3.05 6.84
C ARG A 269 -8.56 -2.06 7.16
N ILE A 270 -9.71 -2.24 6.51
CA ILE A 270 -10.89 -1.40 6.71
C ILE A 270 -12.03 -2.26 7.23
N ARG A 271 -12.77 -1.70 8.19
CA ARG A 271 -14.10 -2.19 8.53
C ARG A 271 -15.12 -1.45 7.69
N THR A 272 -15.53 -2.04 6.57
CA THR A 272 -16.48 -1.43 5.62
C THR A 272 -17.82 -1.06 6.28
N GLU A 273 -18.17 -1.70 7.40
CA GLU A 273 -19.37 -1.36 8.20
C GLU A 273 -19.25 -0.01 8.94
N GLU A 274 -18.03 0.41 9.30
CA GLU A 274 -17.79 1.65 10.06
C GLU A 274 -17.65 2.88 9.16
N VAL A 275 -17.38 2.68 7.87
CA VAL A 275 -17.11 3.76 6.88
C VAL A 275 -18.01 3.72 5.65
N GLY A 276 -18.89 2.72 5.56
CA GLY A 276 -19.78 2.51 4.41
C GLY A 276 -19.15 1.72 3.26
N THR A 277 -20.00 1.10 2.44
CA THR A 277 -19.59 0.15 1.38
C THR A 277 -19.05 0.81 0.10
N THR A 278 -19.09 2.14 0.00
CA THR A 278 -18.65 2.91 -1.19
C THR A 278 -17.30 3.58 -1.00
N PHE A 279 -16.54 3.19 0.01
CA PHE A 279 -15.30 3.83 0.41
C PHE A 279 -14.12 2.89 0.31
N GLN A 280 -13.00 3.41 -0.20
CA GLN A 280 -11.70 2.76 -0.08
C GLN A 280 -10.74 3.73 0.61
N THR A 281 -10.08 3.28 1.68
CA THR A 281 -9.07 4.06 2.41
C THR A 281 -7.65 3.72 2.03
N HIS A 282 -7.42 2.62 1.30
CA HIS A 282 -6.07 2.22 0.98
C HIS A 282 -5.96 1.38 -0.28
N SER A 283 -4.94 1.68 -1.07
CA SER A 283 -4.36 0.68 -1.96
C SER A 283 -3.19 -0.01 -1.26
N ALA A 284 -2.43 0.64 -0.37
CA ALA A 284 -1.26 0.03 0.27
C ALA A 284 -1.55 -0.60 1.64
N GLY A 285 -0.95 -1.75 1.95
CA GLY A 285 -1.36 -2.54 3.12
C GLY A 285 -0.29 -2.85 4.18
N PHE A 286 0.99 -2.99 3.85
CA PHE A 286 1.97 -3.53 4.80
C PHE A 286 2.73 -2.47 5.61
N GLY A 287 2.86 -2.70 6.91
CA GLY A 287 3.88 -2.12 7.77
C GLY A 287 4.95 -3.13 8.13
N ASP A 288 6.20 -2.76 7.93
CA ASP A 288 7.37 -3.60 8.21
C ASP A 288 7.93 -3.37 9.62
N PRO A 289 8.67 -4.36 10.16
CA PRO A 289 9.38 -4.23 11.42
C PRO A 289 10.26 -2.97 11.47
N GLY A 290 10.07 -2.17 12.53
CA GLY A 290 10.75 -0.89 12.75
C GLY A 290 10.01 0.35 12.26
N PHE A 291 8.84 0.20 11.62
CA PHE A 291 8.02 1.35 11.22
C PHE A 291 7.67 2.22 12.43
N ASN A 292 7.88 3.54 12.31
CA ASN A 292 7.46 4.52 13.32
C ASN A 292 7.05 5.82 12.64
N ALA A 293 5.75 6.02 12.48
CA ALA A 293 5.17 7.23 11.90
C ALA A 293 3.64 7.21 12.05
N THR A 294 2.97 8.30 11.69
CA THR A 294 1.56 8.24 11.33
C THR A 294 1.36 7.44 10.04
N VAL A 295 0.17 6.88 9.87
CA VAL A 295 -0.24 6.15 8.67
C VAL A 295 -0.94 7.11 7.73
N THR A 296 -0.64 7.06 6.43
CA THR A 296 -1.40 7.84 5.45
C THR A 296 -2.61 7.06 4.99
N GLY A 297 -3.79 7.68 5.07
CA GLY A 297 -5.01 7.19 4.43
C GLY A 297 -5.13 7.73 3.01
N GLU A 298 -5.43 6.85 2.06
CA GLU A 298 -5.71 7.18 0.67
C GLU A 298 -7.21 7.10 0.44
N LEU A 299 -7.90 8.20 0.72
CA LEU A 299 -9.35 8.27 0.71
C LEU A 299 -9.88 8.55 -0.68
N TRP A 300 -10.82 7.73 -1.11
CA TRP A 300 -11.49 7.90 -2.39
C TRP A 300 -12.92 7.34 -2.31
N SER A 301 -13.87 8.04 -2.91
CA SER A 301 -15.28 7.62 -2.95
C SER A 301 -15.74 7.35 -4.37
N TYR A 302 -16.53 6.28 -4.56
CA TYR A 302 -17.02 5.88 -5.89
C TYR A 302 -18.09 6.80 -6.47
N LYS A 303 -19.07 7.22 -5.68
CA LYS A 303 -20.31 7.84 -6.23
C LYS A 303 -20.86 8.98 -5.40
N ASN A 304 -20.90 8.80 -4.08
CA ASN A 304 -21.47 9.77 -3.17
C ASN A 304 -20.36 10.44 -2.36
N PRO A 305 -20.46 11.73 -2.05
CA PRO A 305 -19.51 12.34 -1.14
C PRO A 305 -19.54 11.64 0.22
N LEU A 306 -18.39 11.61 0.88
CA LEU A 306 -18.24 11.10 2.25
C LEU A 306 -17.82 12.23 3.17
N ILE A 307 -18.26 12.19 4.41
CA ILE A 307 -17.94 13.18 5.42
C ILE A 307 -17.13 12.53 6.54
N PHE A 308 -16.07 13.19 6.97
CA PHE A 308 -15.25 12.80 8.10
C PHE A 308 -15.09 13.97 9.05
N SER A 309 -15.52 13.78 10.29
CA SER A 309 -15.13 14.65 11.40
C SER A 309 -13.70 14.32 11.81
N ASN A 310 -13.00 15.29 12.40
CA ASN A 310 -11.72 15.00 13.02
C ASN A 310 -11.87 13.90 14.09
N SER A 311 -10.92 12.96 14.16
CA SER A 311 -10.96 11.79 15.06
C SER A 311 -12.01 10.73 14.74
N ASP A 312 -12.69 10.79 13.59
CA ASP A 312 -13.49 9.65 13.12
C ASP A 312 -12.61 8.42 12.83
N TYR A 313 -13.22 7.24 12.72
CA TYR A 313 -12.51 6.03 12.34
C TYR A 313 -11.88 6.17 10.94
N LEU A 314 -10.58 5.88 10.83
CA LEU A 314 -9.88 5.83 9.55
C LEU A 314 -9.64 4.38 9.11
N THR A 315 -9.01 3.58 9.97
CA THR A 315 -8.55 2.24 9.60
C THR A 315 -8.22 1.40 10.85
N ARG A 316 -7.92 0.11 10.65
CA ARG A 316 -7.36 -0.78 11.67
C ARG A 316 -6.06 -1.40 11.16
N LEU A 317 -5.18 -1.74 12.09
CA LEU A 317 -3.97 -2.51 11.81
C LEU A 317 -4.08 -3.89 12.44
N ASP A 318 -4.04 -4.91 11.60
CA ASP A 318 -3.97 -6.30 12.00
C ASP A 318 -2.50 -6.70 12.12
N TRP A 319 -2.09 -7.18 13.28
CA TRP A 319 -0.68 -7.43 13.58
C TRP A 319 -0.33 -8.90 13.42
N GLU A 320 0.93 -9.20 13.15
CA GLU A 320 1.46 -10.56 13.09
C GLU A 320 2.84 -10.65 13.73
N HIS A 321 3.18 -11.83 14.24
CA HIS A 321 4.55 -12.13 14.63
C HIS A 321 5.45 -12.27 13.40
N VAL A 322 6.66 -11.75 13.54
CA VAL A 322 7.78 -12.02 12.63
C VAL A 322 8.72 -12.98 13.36
N GLU A 323 9.02 -14.11 12.72
CA GLU A 323 9.71 -15.24 13.34
C GLU A 323 11.08 -14.86 13.91
N GLU A 324 11.89 -14.19 13.09
CA GLU A 324 13.20 -13.68 13.49
C GLU A 324 13.30 -12.17 13.23
N PRO A 325 13.98 -11.39 14.10
CA PRO A 325 14.24 -9.98 13.79
C PRO A 325 15.04 -9.82 12.49
N PRO A 326 14.62 -8.92 11.59
CA PRO A 326 15.27 -8.75 10.30
C PRO A 326 16.69 -8.18 10.43
N THR A 327 17.54 -8.36 9.40
CA THR A 327 18.90 -7.78 9.40
C THR A 327 18.86 -6.26 9.46
N LYS A 328 17.86 -5.67 8.80
CA LYS A 328 17.64 -4.23 8.71
C LYS A 328 16.19 -3.95 9.08
N THR A 329 15.99 -2.92 9.91
CA THR A 329 14.65 -2.45 10.22
C THR A 329 14.23 -1.36 9.24
N TYR A 330 12.93 -1.13 9.11
CA TYR A 330 12.43 0.05 8.40
C TYR A 330 13.02 1.33 9.03
N GLY A 331 13.39 2.31 8.21
CA GLY A 331 13.97 3.60 8.65
C GLY A 331 15.48 3.60 8.93
N LYS A 332 16.08 2.47 9.34
CA LYS A 332 17.52 2.36 9.58
C LYS A 332 18.22 1.70 8.39
N LYS A 333 18.94 2.50 7.58
CA LYS A 333 19.70 2.08 6.37
C LYS A 333 18.90 1.47 5.21
N SER A 334 17.59 1.30 5.34
CA SER A 334 16.66 0.92 4.26
C SER A 334 16.21 2.16 3.45
N LYS A 335 15.78 1.98 2.19
CA LYS A 335 15.18 3.05 1.35
C LYS A 335 13.76 3.43 1.85
N SER A 336 13.61 3.69 3.15
CA SER A 336 12.34 3.99 3.78
C SER A 336 11.94 5.43 3.51
N HIS A 337 10.86 5.61 2.74
CA HIS A 337 10.41 6.92 2.28
C HIS A 337 9.44 7.61 3.25
N TYR A 338 8.83 6.87 4.18
CA TYR A 338 7.68 7.32 4.98
C TYR A 338 7.88 7.14 6.49
N GLN A 339 9.13 7.03 6.94
CA GLN A 339 9.47 6.95 8.36
C GLN A 339 9.42 8.34 8.99
N ASN A 340 8.98 8.43 10.26
CA ASN A 340 8.87 9.67 11.04
C ASN A 340 7.99 10.75 10.39
N GLN A 341 7.07 10.38 9.48
CA GLN A 341 6.04 11.32 9.02
C GLN A 341 4.99 11.52 10.13
N ASP A 342 4.47 12.73 10.22
CA ASP A 342 3.43 13.16 11.17
C ASP A 342 2.19 13.72 10.46
N ALA A 343 2.18 13.72 9.12
CA ALA A 343 1.17 14.30 8.26
C ALA A 343 1.22 13.63 6.86
N PRO A 344 0.18 13.73 6.02
CA PRO A 344 0.19 13.07 4.72
C PRO A 344 1.20 13.74 3.79
N ILE A 345 2.08 12.96 3.16
CA ILE A 345 3.04 13.46 2.16
C ILE A 345 2.76 12.86 0.78
N PRO A 346 3.07 13.56 -0.32
CA PRO A 346 2.95 12.97 -1.65
C PRO A 346 4.00 11.86 -1.85
N PRO A 347 3.89 11.06 -2.93
CA PRO A 347 4.85 10.00 -3.19
C PRO A 347 6.22 10.55 -3.65
N LYS A 348 7.24 9.67 -3.68
CA LYS A 348 8.66 10.03 -3.89
C LYS A 348 8.99 10.65 -5.27
N GLN A 349 8.05 10.60 -6.21
CA GLN A 349 8.12 11.21 -7.54
C GLN A 349 8.09 12.74 -7.45
N PHE A 350 7.56 13.30 -6.36
CA PHE A 350 7.43 14.73 -6.16
C PHE A 350 8.66 15.35 -5.52
N LYS A 351 9.05 16.55 -5.95
CA LYS A 351 10.15 17.32 -5.36
C LYS A 351 9.83 17.70 -3.92
N ASP A 352 10.83 17.59 -3.06
CA ASP A 352 10.74 17.95 -1.63
C ASP A 352 9.51 17.36 -0.91
N TYR A 353 9.02 16.20 -1.36
CA TYR A 353 7.80 15.56 -0.83
C TYR A 353 7.83 15.37 0.69
N ASN A 354 9.01 15.07 1.25
CA ASN A 354 9.23 14.87 2.68
C ASN A 354 9.43 16.17 3.48
N LYS A 355 9.44 17.34 2.82
CA LYS A 355 9.53 18.67 3.43
C LYS A 355 8.29 19.51 3.18
N LEU A 356 7.27 18.98 2.52
CA LEU A 356 6.04 19.68 2.17
C LEU A 356 5.50 20.53 3.33
N TRP A 357 5.27 19.94 4.50
CA TRP A 357 4.65 20.66 5.61
C TRP A 357 5.56 21.73 6.21
N LYS A 358 6.87 21.53 6.17
CA LYS A 358 7.84 22.58 6.50
C LYS A 358 7.80 23.73 5.49
N MET A 359 7.59 23.44 4.20
CA MET A 359 7.42 24.48 3.19
C MET A 359 6.11 25.25 3.39
N VAL A 360 5.05 24.59 3.87
CA VAL A 360 3.81 25.26 4.27
C VAL A 360 4.04 26.19 5.46
N GLU A 361 4.76 25.73 6.49
CA GLU A 361 5.12 26.56 7.67
C GLU A 361 6.00 27.76 7.31
N ASP A 362 6.89 27.60 6.32
CA ASP A 362 7.77 28.64 5.82
C ASP A 362 7.10 29.57 4.77
N ASP A 363 5.79 29.43 4.50
CA ASP A 363 5.04 30.15 3.46
C ASP A 363 5.64 30.04 2.03
N LYS A 364 6.26 28.90 1.72
CA LYS A 364 6.94 28.62 0.43
C LYS A 364 6.07 27.90 -0.59
N ILE A 365 4.84 27.54 -0.24
CA ILE A 365 3.91 26.85 -1.12
C ILE A 365 2.50 27.38 -0.91
N GLU A 366 1.74 27.48 -2.00
CA GLU A 366 0.36 27.93 -1.94
C GLU A 366 -0.52 26.90 -1.22
N ILE A 367 -1.39 27.39 -0.34
CA ILE A 367 -2.33 26.58 0.42
C ILE A 367 -3.75 27.11 0.29
N LYS A 368 -4.71 26.21 0.48
CA LYS A 368 -6.13 26.50 0.61
C LYS A 368 -6.57 26.29 2.06
N TYR A 369 -7.67 26.93 2.44
CA TYR A 369 -8.31 26.75 3.74
C TYR A 369 -9.67 26.09 3.56
N ILE A 370 -10.04 25.24 4.51
CA ILE A 370 -11.38 24.63 4.61
C ILE A 370 -12.18 25.35 5.70
#